data_AF-A0A9E6CGG6-F1
#
_entry.id   AF-A0A9E6CGG6-F1
#
_cell.length_a   1.000
_cell.length_b   1.000
_cell.length_c   1.000
_cell.angle_alpha   90.00
_cell.angle_beta   90.00
_cell.angle_gamma   90.00
#
_symmetry.space_group_name_H-M   'P 1'
#
loop_
_entity.id
_entity.type
_entity.pdbx_description
1 polymer ?
#
loop_
_entity_poly.entity_id
_entity_poly.type
_entity_poly.pdbx_seq_one_letter_code
_entity_poly.pdbx_strand_id
1 'polypeptide(L)'
;MIELWNIVGLVGFSGFIILAIFSAVIALTAKKKPDFYIISAGVLLLLFVGSILFFPGEEEIAEAIGNPQKIYSRGLENEKAGAFDRAEKDYEIVLQIDPKNEKAINRLELIGRREIALTFLERGKRLMIKGKFAQALVKLKMAESIAPEIDTLNENPPLKEKIKLQIKRAQEFASEEKNGFSY
;
A
#
# COMPACT_ATOMS: atom_id res chain seq x y z
N MET A 1 -4.92 7.88 5.85
CA MET A 1 -5.49 8.29 4.55
C MET A 1 -6.98 8.44 4.81
N ILE A 2 -7.49 9.67 4.93
CA ILE A 2 -8.94 9.88 5.18
C ILE A 2 -9.65 9.38 3.93
N GLU A 3 -10.41 8.30 4.06
CA GLU A 3 -10.97 7.57 2.93
C GLU A 3 -11.83 8.50 2.08
N LEU A 4 -11.48 8.62 0.80
CA LEU A 4 -12.23 9.43 -0.18
C LEU A 4 -13.74 9.11 -0.15
N TRP A 5 -14.10 7.89 0.24
CA TRP A 5 -15.47 7.42 0.40
C TRP A 5 -16.26 8.19 1.47
N ASN A 6 -15.64 8.56 2.60
CA ASN A 6 -16.28 9.39 3.61
C ASN A 6 -16.53 10.82 3.11
N ILE A 7 -15.64 11.34 2.26
CA ILE A 7 -15.81 12.68 1.69
C ILE A 7 -16.93 12.68 0.64
N VAL A 8 -17.02 11.65 -0.21
CA VAL A 8 -18.09 11.54 -1.21
C VAL A 8 -19.46 11.36 -0.54
N GLY A 9 -19.55 10.53 0.51
CA GLY A 9 -20.77 10.37 1.30
C GLY A 9 -21.20 11.64 2.03
N LEU A 10 -20.24 12.35 2.66
CA LEU A 10 -20.51 13.59 3.39
C LEU A 10 -20.91 14.74 2.45
N VAL A 11 -20.25 14.87 1.28
CA VAL A 11 -20.57 15.89 0.27
C VAL A 11 -21.91 15.59 -0.41
N GLY A 12 -22.23 14.32 -0.66
CA GLY A 12 -23.55 13.91 -1.14
C GLY A 12 -24.66 14.28 -0.17
N PHE A 13 -24.53 13.87 1.10
CA PHE A 13 -25.54 14.10 2.14
C PHE A 13 -25.75 15.59 2.45
N SER A 14 -24.66 16.38 2.54
CA SER A 14 -24.75 17.83 2.76
C SER A 14 -25.37 18.57 1.57
N GLY A 15 -25.11 18.12 0.34
CA GLY A 15 -25.75 18.66 -0.86
C GLY A 15 -27.27 18.55 -0.83
N PHE A 16 -27.81 17.40 -0.43
CA PHE A 16 -29.27 17.19 -0.33
C PHE A 16 -29.91 18.07 0.75
N ILE A 17 -29.26 18.26 1.90
CA ILE A 17 -29.77 19.12 2.98
C ILE A 17 -29.83 20.58 2.52
N ILE A 18 -28.79 21.07 1.85
CA ILE A 18 -28.74 22.46 1.37
C ILE A 18 -29.85 22.70 0.32
N LEU A 19 -30.06 21.76 -0.60
CA LEU A 19 -31.10 21.85 -1.63
C LEU A 19 -32.52 21.82 -1.02
N ALA A 20 -32.73 20.98 0.00
CA ALA A 20 -33.98 20.93 0.76
C ALA A 20 -34.27 22.26 1.48
N ILE A 21 -33.28 22.83 2.18
CA ILE A 21 -33.42 24.13 2.86
C ILE A 21 -33.69 25.24 1.84
N PHE A 22 -32.96 25.27 0.73
CA PHE A 22 -33.11 26.29 -0.30
C PHE A 22 -34.50 26.24 -0.96
N SER A 23 -35.02 25.04 -1.26
CA SER A 23 -36.38 24.88 -1.78
C SER A 23 -37.46 25.35 -0.79
N ALA A 24 -37.27 25.11 0.51
CA ALA A 24 -38.19 25.58 1.55
C ALA A 24 -38.19 27.11 1.69
N VAL A 25 -37.02 27.76 1.61
CA VAL A 25 -36.89 29.22 1.62
C VAL A 25 -37.57 29.87 0.41
N ILE A 26 -37.42 29.26 -0.78
CA ILE A 26 -38.11 29.73 -2.00
C ILE A 26 -39.63 29.56 -1.86
N ALA A 27 -40.10 28.45 -1.28
CA ALA A 27 -41.54 28.24 -1.07
C ALA A 27 -42.16 29.30 -0.13
N LEU A 28 -41.45 29.65 0.94
CA LEU A 28 -41.89 30.68 1.91
C LEU A 28 -41.93 32.08 1.30
N THR A 29 -40.98 32.40 0.40
CA THR A 29 -40.90 33.72 -0.24
C THR A 29 -41.86 33.88 -1.42
N ALA A 30 -42.19 32.79 -2.14
CA ALA A 30 -42.93 32.86 -3.40
C ALA A 30 -44.47 32.87 -3.28
N LYS A 31 -45.08 32.67 -2.08
CA LYS A 31 -46.55 32.60 -1.87
C LYS A 31 -47.30 31.71 -2.90
N LYS A 32 -46.63 30.70 -3.49
CA LYS A 32 -47.20 29.80 -4.49
C LYS A 32 -47.88 28.61 -3.81
N LYS A 33 -48.86 28.00 -4.52
CA LYS A 33 -49.62 26.85 -4.03
C LYS A 33 -48.68 25.70 -3.62
N PRO A 34 -48.88 25.10 -2.43
CA PRO A 34 -47.94 24.15 -1.81
C PRO A 34 -47.80 22.81 -2.56
N ASP A 35 -48.72 22.52 -3.48
CA ASP A 35 -48.89 21.19 -4.08
C ASP A 35 -47.64 20.66 -4.80
N PHE A 36 -46.88 21.52 -5.50
CA PHE A 36 -45.69 21.09 -6.24
C PHE A 36 -44.51 20.74 -5.31
N TYR A 37 -44.38 21.44 -4.19
CA TYR A 37 -43.26 21.23 -3.26
C TYR A 37 -43.40 19.90 -2.51
N ILE A 38 -44.62 19.55 -2.10
CA ILE A 38 -44.92 18.29 -1.41
C ILE A 38 -44.61 17.10 -2.32
N ILE A 39 -44.97 17.17 -3.61
CA ILE A 39 -44.66 16.13 -4.59
C ILE A 39 -43.14 16.01 -4.78
N SER A 40 -42.44 17.13 -4.95
CA SER A 40 -40.98 17.11 -5.13
C SER A 40 -40.23 16.57 -3.91
N ALA A 41 -40.67 16.91 -2.69
CA ALA A 41 -40.11 16.39 -1.46
C ALA A 41 -40.38 14.88 -1.31
N GLY A 42 -41.57 14.42 -1.69
CA GLY A 42 -41.92 12.99 -1.70
C GLY A 42 -41.05 12.18 -2.66
N VAL A 43 -40.78 12.70 -3.86
CA VAL A 43 -39.90 12.05 -4.84
C VAL A 43 -38.45 12.01 -4.35
N LEU A 44 -37.94 13.10 -3.76
CA LEU A 44 -36.60 13.14 -3.19
C LEU A 44 -36.44 12.17 -2.02
N LEU A 45 -37.46 12.04 -1.16
CA LEU A 45 -37.46 11.10 -0.05
C LEU A 45 -37.47 9.65 -0.55
N LEU A 46 -38.26 9.34 -1.59
CA LEU A 46 -38.27 8.02 -2.22
C LEU A 46 -36.92 7.67 -2.87
N LEU A 47 -36.28 8.63 -3.55
CA LEU A 47 -34.94 8.44 -4.10
C LEU A 47 -33.90 8.24 -3.01
N PHE A 48 -33.99 8.97 -1.89
CA PHE A 48 -33.10 8.81 -0.75
C PHE A 48 -33.26 7.45 -0.07
N VAL A 49 -34.49 7.03 0.23
CA VAL A 49 -34.79 5.72 0.83
C VAL A 49 -34.40 4.59 -0.14
N GLY A 50 -34.68 4.75 -1.43
CA GLY A 50 -34.25 3.82 -2.47
C GLY A 50 -32.72 3.69 -2.54
N SER A 51 -31.99 4.80 -2.41
CA SER A 51 -30.53 4.79 -2.33
C SER A 51 -30.02 4.06 -1.08
N ILE A 52 -30.68 4.19 0.07
CA ILE A 52 -30.30 3.45 1.29
C ILE A 52 -30.54 1.96 1.10
N LEU A 53 -31.66 1.58 0.48
CA LEU A 53 -32.03 0.16 0.27
C LEU A 53 -31.21 -0.55 -0.81
N PHE A 54 -30.73 0.18 -1.83
CA PHE A 54 -29.86 -0.36 -2.89
C PHE A 54 -28.36 -0.23 -2.59
N PHE A 55 -27.98 0.42 -1.49
CA PHE A 55 -26.60 0.36 -1.00
C PHE A 55 -26.40 -1.00 -0.33
N PRO A 56 -25.48 -1.86 -0.82
CA PRO A 56 -25.16 -3.10 -0.13
C PRO A 56 -24.69 -2.75 1.28
N GLY A 57 -25.37 -3.31 2.28
CA GLY A 57 -25.06 -3.05 3.68
C GLY A 57 -23.60 -3.39 3.98
N GLU A 58 -23.02 -2.68 4.95
CA GLU A 58 -21.64 -2.89 5.39
C GLU A 58 -21.33 -4.37 5.72
N GLU A 59 -22.34 -5.18 6.06
CA GLU A 59 -22.23 -6.64 6.28
C GLU A 59 -21.76 -7.43 5.05
N GLU A 60 -22.26 -7.15 3.84
CA GLU A 60 -21.83 -7.85 2.61
C GLU A 60 -20.40 -7.45 2.21
N ILE A 61 -20.02 -6.21 2.51
CA ILE A 61 -18.68 -5.67 2.27
C ILE A 61 -17.70 -6.24 3.30
N ALA A 62 -18.13 -6.43 4.55
CA ALA A 62 -17.35 -7.06 5.61
C ALA A 62 -17.06 -8.54 5.35
N GLU A 63 -17.97 -9.29 4.74
CA GLU A 63 -17.74 -10.72 4.44
C GLU A 63 -16.69 -10.92 3.32
N ALA A 64 -16.67 -10.04 2.31
CA ALA A 64 -15.67 -10.06 1.25
C ALA A 64 -14.28 -9.56 1.69
N ILE A 65 -14.22 -8.71 2.71
CA ILE A 65 -13.00 -8.18 3.34
C ILE A 65 -12.53 -9.06 4.51
N GLY A 66 -13.41 -9.87 5.11
CA GLY A 66 -13.18 -10.60 6.35
C GLY A 66 -12.58 -12.00 6.23
N ASN A 67 -12.08 -12.42 5.06
CA ASN A 67 -11.38 -13.71 4.91
C ASN A 67 -9.86 -13.49 4.85
N PRO A 68 -9.12 -13.71 5.97
CA PRO A 68 -7.66 -13.53 6.02
C PRO A 68 -6.92 -14.37 4.98
N GLN A 69 -7.45 -15.54 4.61
CA GLN A 69 -6.81 -16.41 3.63
C GLN A 69 -6.81 -15.80 2.22
N LYS A 70 -7.89 -15.09 1.85
CA LYS A 70 -7.99 -14.41 0.55
C LYS A 70 -7.04 -13.21 0.49
N ILE A 71 -6.97 -12.44 1.57
CA ILE A 71 -6.05 -11.30 1.68
C ILE A 71 -4.60 -11.79 1.67
N TYR A 72 -4.29 -12.86 2.41
CA TYR A 72 -2.96 -13.48 2.40
C TYR A 72 -2.56 -13.94 1.00
N SER A 73 -3.48 -14.56 0.26
CA SER A 73 -3.24 -14.99 -1.13
C SER A 73 -2.95 -13.81 -2.05
N ARG A 74 -3.69 -12.70 -1.91
CA ARG A 74 -3.41 -11.45 -2.63
C ARG A 74 -2.03 -10.88 -2.28
N GLY A 75 -1.63 -10.95 -1.01
CA GLY A 75 -0.29 -10.58 -0.56
C GLY A 75 0.81 -11.37 -1.27
N LEU A 76 0.62 -12.68 -1.44
CA LEU A 76 1.54 -13.53 -2.20
C LEU A 76 1.58 -13.17 -3.69
N GLU A 77 0.45 -12.82 -4.29
CA GLU A 77 0.40 -12.36 -5.69
C GLU A 77 1.12 -11.02 -5.86
N ASN A 78 0.92 -10.08 -4.94
CA ASN A 78 1.66 -8.82 -4.91
C ASN A 78 3.16 -9.04 -4.73
N GLU A 79 3.58 -9.95 -3.86
CA GLU A 79 4.99 -10.34 -3.67
C GLU A 79 5.60 -10.87 -4.98
N LYS A 80 4.92 -11.80 -5.66
CA LYS A 80 5.35 -12.34 -6.96
C LYS A 80 5.42 -11.26 -8.05
N ALA A 81 4.55 -10.27 -7.99
CA ALA A 81 4.57 -9.12 -8.90
C ALA A 81 5.66 -8.08 -8.54
N GLY A 82 6.42 -8.29 -7.45
CA GLY A 82 7.40 -7.33 -6.94
C GLY A 82 6.80 -6.12 -6.26
N ALA A 83 5.49 -6.11 -6.01
CA ALA A 83 4.76 -5.03 -5.34
C ALA A 83 4.80 -5.21 -3.81
N PHE A 84 6.01 -5.17 -3.23
CA PHE A 84 6.25 -5.47 -1.82
C PHE A 84 5.48 -4.55 -0.86
N ASP A 85 5.36 -3.26 -1.13
CA ASP A 85 4.56 -2.32 -0.31
C ASP A 85 3.07 -2.69 -0.24
N ARG A 86 2.54 -3.30 -1.31
CA ARG A 86 1.15 -3.78 -1.33
C ARG A 86 1.03 -5.12 -0.61
N ALA A 87 2.01 -6.00 -0.79
CA ALA A 87 2.07 -7.27 -0.08
C ALA A 87 2.16 -7.07 1.44
N GLU A 88 2.98 -6.12 1.89
CA GLU A 88 3.12 -5.73 3.29
C GLU A 88 1.77 -5.35 3.89
N LYS A 89 1.05 -4.41 3.27
CA LYS A 89 -0.29 -3.99 3.71
C LYS A 89 -1.28 -5.15 3.76
N ASP A 90 -1.24 -6.04 2.77
CA ASP A 90 -2.10 -7.22 2.76
C ASP A 90 -1.81 -8.11 3.98
N TYR A 91 -0.54 -8.37 4.30
CA TYR A 91 -0.17 -9.14 5.47
C TYR A 91 -0.48 -8.43 6.80
N GLU A 92 -0.34 -7.10 6.86
CA GLU A 92 -0.75 -6.32 8.04
C GLU A 92 -2.26 -6.45 8.30
N ILE A 93 -3.09 -6.38 7.26
CA ILE A 93 -4.54 -6.59 7.39
C ILE A 93 -4.83 -8.02 7.87
N VAL A 94 -4.11 -9.02 7.37
CA VAL A 94 -4.23 -10.40 7.88
C VAL A 94 -3.95 -10.46 9.38
N LEU A 95 -2.94 -9.75 9.87
CA LEU A 95 -2.62 -9.70 11.31
C LEU A 95 -3.58 -8.85 12.14
N GLN A 96 -4.28 -7.88 11.54
CA GLN A 96 -5.37 -7.18 12.22
C GLN A 96 -6.56 -8.11 12.48
N ILE A 97 -6.83 -9.05 11.58
CA ILE A 97 -7.94 -10.01 11.70
C ILE A 97 -7.53 -11.25 12.51
N ASP A 98 -6.34 -11.78 12.24
CA ASP A 98 -5.73 -12.93 12.93
C ASP A 98 -4.31 -12.58 13.41
N PRO A 99 -4.17 -12.00 14.62
CA PRO A 99 -2.88 -11.57 15.15
C PRO A 99 -1.85 -12.68 15.34
N LYS A 100 -2.25 -13.95 15.31
CA LYS A 100 -1.37 -15.11 15.51
C LYS A 100 -1.03 -15.81 14.19
N ASN A 101 -1.34 -15.21 13.05
CA ASN A 101 -1.06 -15.80 11.75
C ASN A 101 0.45 -15.85 11.47
N GLU A 102 1.10 -16.97 11.81
CA GLU A 102 2.55 -17.15 11.65
C GLU A 102 3.03 -16.95 10.21
N LYS A 103 2.19 -17.29 9.22
CA LYS A 103 2.55 -17.12 7.81
C LYS A 103 2.67 -15.64 7.45
N ALA A 104 1.70 -14.81 7.86
CA ALA A 104 1.75 -13.37 7.61
C ALA A 104 2.88 -12.70 8.40
N ILE A 105 3.13 -13.10 9.65
CA ILE A 105 4.27 -12.61 10.46
C ILE A 105 5.60 -12.89 9.74
N ASN A 106 5.83 -14.13 9.32
CA ASN A 106 7.06 -14.52 8.65
C ASN A 106 7.24 -13.76 7.32
N ARG A 107 6.17 -13.58 6.55
CA ARG A 107 6.22 -12.80 5.31
C ARG A 107 6.61 -11.34 5.54
N LEU A 108 6.05 -10.70 6.56
CA LEU A 108 6.42 -9.33 6.95
C LEU A 108 7.87 -9.24 7.42
N GLU A 109 8.36 -10.20 8.21
CA GLU A 109 9.76 -10.24 8.64
C GLU A 109 10.70 -10.30 7.43
N LEU A 110 10.40 -11.16 6.45
CA LEU A 110 11.18 -11.29 5.23
C LEU A 110 11.18 -9.99 4.42
N ILE A 111 10.02 -9.33 4.27
CA ILE A 111 9.91 -8.02 3.59
C ILE A 111 10.74 -6.96 4.32
N GLY A 112 10.63 -6.86 5.65
CA GLY A 112 11.43 -5.90 6.42
C GLY A 112 12.94 -6.14 6.27
N ARG A 113 13.39 -7.41 6.34
CA ARG A 113 14.79 -7.77 6.08
C ARG A 113 15.24 -7.38 4.67
N ARG A 114 14.36 -7.57 3.68
CA ARG A 114 14.61 -7.17 2.28
C ARG A 114 14.85 -5.67 2.17
N GLU A 115 14.01 -4.85 2.80
CA GLU A 115 14.13 -3.39 2.76
C GLU A 115 15.40 -2.88 3.43
N ILE A 116 15.75 -3.46 4.59
CA ILE A 116 17.00 -3.14 5.27
C ILE A 116 18.19 -3.50 4.37
N ALA A 117 18.19 -4.69 3.77
CA ALA A 117 19.23 -5.11 2.84
C ALA A 117 19.35 -4.19 1.62
N LEU A 118 18.23 -3.75 1.04
CA LEU A 118 18.20 -2.77 -0.06
C LEU A 118 18.83 -1.44 0.34
N THR A 119 18.55 -0.94 1.55
CA THR A 119 19.14 0.29 2.07
C THR A 119 20.68 0.21 2.12
N PHE A 120 21.22 -0.91 2.61
CA PHE A 120 22.66 -1.15 2.64
C PHE A 120 23.25 -1.31 1.23
N LEU A 121 22.55 -2.02 0.34
CA LEU A 121 22.94 -2.21 -1.05
C LEU A 121 23.08 -0.87 -1.77
N GLU A 122 22.07 0.00 -1.67
CA GLU A 122 22.10 1.33 -2.28
C GLU A 122 23.24 2.20 -1.73
N ARG A 123 23.45 2.18 -0.41
CA ARG A 123 24.56 2.90 0.20
C ARG A 123 25.91 2.38 -0.29
N GLY A 124 26.05 1.07 -0.44
CA GLY A 124 27.21 0.43 -1.06
C GLY A 124 27.45 0.93 -2.48
N LYS A 125 26.43 0.90 -3.35
CA LYS A 125 26.50 1.42 -4.72
C LYS A 125 26.91 2.89 -4.77
N ARG A 126 26.34 3.74 -3.91
CA ARG A 126 26.71 5.17 -3.80
C ARG A 126 28.18 5.35 -3.41
N LEU A 127 28.73 4.48 -2.56
CA LEU A 127 30.15 4.52 -2.18
C LEU A 127 31.06 4.07 -3.32
N MET A 128 30.64 3.08 -4.12
CA MET A 128 31.38 2.67 -5.33
C MET A 128 31.49 3.82 -6.33
N ILE A 129 30.40 4.55 -6.57
CA ILE A 129 30.41 5.73 -7.46
C ILE A 129 31.41 6.79 -6.98
N LYS A 130 31.62 6.89 -5.66
CA LYS A 130 32.59 7.83 -5.04
C LYS A 130 34.02 7.27 -4.99
N GLY A 131 34.29 6.11 -5.59
CA GLY A 131 35.59 5.43 -5.51
C GLY A 131 35.92 4.87 -4.12
N LYS A 132 34.97 4.86 -3.17
CA LYS A 132 35.21 4.39 -1.78
C LYS A 132 34.97 2.89 -1.67
N PHE A 133 35.73 2.07 -2.40
CA PHE A 133 35.45 0.64 -2.55
C PHE A 133 35.53 -0.17 -1.25
N ALA A 134 36.51 0.11 -0.39
CA ALA A 134 36.61 -0.55 0.92
C ALA A 134 35.35 -0.32 1.78
N GLN A 135 34.84 0.92 1.81
CA GLN A 135 33.62 1.26 2.55
C GLN A 135 32.38 0.64 1.87
N ALA A 136 32.36 0.61 0.54
CA ALA A 136 31.28 -0.02 -0.22
C ALA A 136 31.18 -1.52 0.12
N LEU A 137 32.31 -2.24 0.14
CA LEU A 137 32.36 -3.66 0.47
C LEU A 137 31.77 -3.96 1.84
N VAL A 138 32.07 -3.14 2.85
CA VAL A 138 31.48 -3.29 4.19
C VAL A 138 29.95 -3.19 4.13
N LYS A 139 29.41 -2.19 3.41
CA LYS A 139 27.96 -2.02 3.28
C LYS A 139 27.31 -3.13 2.47
N LEU A 140 27.94 -3.59 1.41
CA LEU A 140 27.43 -4.68 0.58
C LEU A 140 27.43 -6.02 1.33
N LYS A 141 28.46 -6.31 2.13
CA LYS A 141 28.49 -7.50 3.00
C LYS A 141 27.41 -7.44 4.09
N MET A 142 27.15 -6.27 4.67
CA MET A 142 26.02 -6.09 5.57
C MET A 142 24.69 -6.40 4.86
N ALA A 143 24.49 -5.88 3.64
CA ALA A 143 23.32 -6.20 2.84
C ALA A 143 23.18 -7.70 2.62
N GLU A 144 24.26 -8.40 2.27
CA GLU A 144 24.26 -9.86 2.04
C GLU A 144 23.88 -10.65 3.30
N SER A 145 24.38 -10.24 4.46
CA SER A 145 24.09 -10.91 5.74
C SER A 145 22.64 -10.76 6.20
N ILE A 146 21.98 -9.65 5.82
CA ILE A 146 20.60 -9.35 6.24
C ILE A 146 19.59 -9.90 5.23
N ALA A 147 19.96 -9.90 3.94
CA ALA A 147 19.09 -10.27 2.85
C ALA A 147 18.37 -11.60 3.08
N PRO A 148 17.09 -11.69 2.71
CA PRO A 148 16.37 -12.95 2.69
C PRO A 148 17.07 -14.00 1.82
N GLU A 149 16.89 -15.28 2.15
CA GLU A 149 17.45 -16.38 1.36
C GLU A 149 16.81 -16.45 -0.04
N ILE A 150 17.54 -17.04 -0.99
CA ILE A 150 17.34 -16.93 -2.45
C ILE A 150 15.90 -17.29 -2.91
N ASP A 151 15.20 -18.17 -2.19
CA ASP A 151 13.88 -18.66 -2.58
C ASP A 151 12.73 -18.21 -1.65
N THR A 152 12.99 -17.24 -0.78
CA THR A 152 12.00 -16.84 0.25
C THR A 152 10.94 -15.86 -0.25
N LEU A 153 11.30 -14.92 -1.14
CA LEU A 153 10.45 -13.79 -1.55
C LEU A 153 10.04 -13.75 -3.04
N ASN A 154 10.14 -14.87 -3.77
CA ASN A 154 9.77 -14.97 -5.20
C ASN A 154 10.34 -13.85 -6.10
N GLU A 155 11.44 -13.20 -5.70
CA GLU A 155 12.03 -12.08 -6.45
C GLU A 155 12.93 -12.63 -7.56
N ASN A 156 12.79 -12.09 -8.78
CA ASN A 156 13.63 -12.48 -9.92
C ASN A 156 14.33 -11.26 -10.57
N PRO A 157 15.68 -11.20 -10.60
CA PRO A 157 16.59 -12.12 -9.94
C PRO A 157 16.56 -11.92 -8.41
N PRO A 158 16.89 -12.95 -7.62
CA PRO A 158 16.91 -12.88 -6.16
C PRO A 158 17.81 -11.74 -5.64
N LEU A 159 17.36 -11.03 -4.62
CA LEU A 159 18.11 -9.88 -4.07
C LEU A 159 19.54 -10.27 -3.64
N LYS A 160 19.70 -11.45 -3.04
CA LYS A 160 21.01 -11.94 -2.59
C LYS A 160 22.00 -12.11 -3.74
N GLU A 161 21.54 -12.50 -4.94
CA GLU A 161 22.38 -12.57 -6.14
C GLU A 161 22.77 -11.17 -6.63
N LYS A 162 21.81 -10.24 -6.66
CA LYS A 162 22.07 -8.83 -7.01
C LYS A 162 23.16 -8.26 -6.09
N ILE A 163 23.11 -8.57 -4.79
CA ILE A 163 24.11 -8.11 -3.81
C ILE A 163 25.47 -8.77 -4.08
N LYS A 164 25.54 -10.10 -4.24
CA LYS A 164 26.79 -10.82 -4.55
C LYS A 164 27.49 -10.26 -5.79
N LEU A 165 26.74 -9.93 -6.83
CA LEU A 165 27.28 -9.31 -8.03
C LEU A 165 27.94 -7.95 -7.73
N GLN A 166 27.31 -7.11 -6.89
CA GLN A 166 27.91 -5.82 -6.51
C GLN A 166 29.16 -6.01 -5.64
N ILE A 167 29.17 -7.01 -4.74
CA ILE A 167 30.35 -7.34 -3.93
C ILE A 167 31.52 -7.69 -4.84
N LYS A 168 31.31 -8.59 -5.81
CA LYS A 168 32.34 -9.00 -6.76
C LYS A 168 32.92 -7.80 -7.51
N ARG A 169 32.07 -6.93 -8.05
CA ARG A 169 32.50 -5.69 -8.73
C ARG A 169 33.32 -4.78 -7.82
N ALA A 170 32.89 -4.58 -6.58
CA ALA A 170 33.61 -3.75 -5.63
C ALA A 170 34.98 -4.35 -5.24
N GLN A 171 35.12 -5.69 -5.22
CA GLN A 171 36.40 -6.36 -5.00
C GLN A 171 37.36 -6.18 -6.17
N GLU A 172 36.86 -6.29 -7.41
CA GLU A 172 37.65 -6.07 -8.63
C GLU A 172 38.24 -4.65 -8.64
N PHE A 173 37.40 -3.63 -8.48
CA PHE A 173 37.87 -2.24 -8.45
C PHE A 173 38.85 -1.94 -7.30
N ALA A 174 38.60 -2.49 -6.11
CA ALA A 174 39.52 -2.33 -4.98
C ALA A 174 40.90 -2.97 -5.24
N SER A 175 40.94 -4.04 -6.04
CA SER A 175 42.19 -4.74 -6.39
C SER A 175 42.96 -3.97 -7.47
N GLU A 176 42.27 -3.39 -8.45
CA GLU A 176 42.87 -2.52 -9.48
C GLU A 176 43.49 -1.26 -8.87
N GLU A 177 42.78 -0.59 -7.94
CA GLU A 177 43.29 0.59 -7.24
C GLU A 177 44.62 0.29 -6.55
N LYS A 178 44.70 -0.86 -5.84
CA LYS A 178 45.93 -1.26 -5.14
C LYS A 178 47.11 -1.51 -6.09
N ASN A 179 46.86 -2.06 -7.28
CA ASN A 179 47.91 -2.37 -8.24
C ASN A 179 48.36 -1.13 -9.05
N GLY A 180 47.50 -0.14 -9.23
CA GLY A 180 47.82 1.10 -9.95
C GLY A 180 48.78 2.05 -9.22
N PHE A 181 48.92 1.92 -7.89
CA PHE A 181 49.87 2.70 -7.08
C PHE A 181 51.27 2.08 -6.95
N SER A 182 51.55 0.99 -7.67
CA SER A 182 52.80 0.24 -7.57
C SER A 182 53.86 0.59 -8.63
N TYR A 183 53.71 1.72 -9.33
CA TYR A 183 54.62 2.20 -10.38
C TYR A 183 55.31 3.52 -10.02
#